data_AF-A0A9K3I0V9-F1
#
_entry.id   AF-A0A9K3I0V9-F1
#
_cell.length_a   1.000
_cell.length_b   1.000
_cell.length_c   1.000
_cell.angle_alpha   90.00
_cell.angle_beta   90.00
_cell.angle_gamma   90.00
#
_symmetry.space_group_name_H-M   'P 1'
#
loop_
_entity.id
_entity.type
_entity.pdbx_description
1 polymer ?
#
loop_
_entity_poly.entity_id
_entity_poly.type
_entity_poly.pdbx_seq_one_letter_code
_entity_poly.pdbx_strand_id
1 'polypeptide(L)'
;MKIKSISMVIFEAMAKSLDLEENCLSKQFTEEHEVMSARFLLYPPCPTPDQVLGLKAHSDKSGITFLLQVLPRILITNNEYHNERINVN
;
A
#
# COMPACT_ATOMS: atom_id res chain seq x y z
N MET A 1 -0.43 -4.46 -17.53
CA MET A 1 -1.77 -5.03 -17.78
C MET A 1 -2.36 -5.81 -16.59
N LYS A 2 -1.64 -6.73 -15.92
CA LYS A 2 -2.20 -7.50 -14.78
C LYS A 2 -2.52 -6.68 -13.53
N ILE A 3 -1.59 -5.86 -13.03
CA ILE A 3 -1.80 -5.04 -11.81
C ILE A 3 -2.99 -4.09 -11.98
N LYS A 4 -3.09 -3.39 -13.12
CA LYS A 4 -4.24 -2.51 -13.42
C LYS A 4 -5.58 -3.25 -13.31
N SER A 5 -5.67 -4.45 -13.89
CA SER A 5 -6.91 -5.25 -13.84
C SER A 5 -7.26 -5.65 -12.41
N ILE A 6 -6.25 -6.01 -11.60
CA ILE A 6 -6.44 -6.31 -10.18
C ILE A 6 -6.89 -5.04 -9.42
N SER A 7 -6.28 -3.88 -9.68
CA SER A 7 -6.68 -2.61 -9.09
C SER A 7 -8.15 -2.29 -9.37
N MET A 8 -8.61 -2.48 -10.61
CA MET A 8 -10.02 -2.24 -10.97
C MET A 8 -10.97 -3.08 -10.12
N VAL A 9 -10.72 -4.40 -10.05
CA VAL A 9 -11.54 -5.32 -9.25
C VAL A 9 -11.54 -4.93 -7.77
N ILE A 10 -10.39 -4.55 -7.22
CA ILE A 10 -10.30 -4.14 -5.81
C ILE A 10 -11.06 -2.83 -5.57
N PHE A 11 -10.91 -1.84 -6.46
CA PHE A 11 -11.61 -0.57 -6.31
C PHE A 11 -13.13 -0.71 -6.45
N GLU A 12 -13.61 -1.58 -7.34
CA GLU A 12 -15.04 -1.88 -7.47
C GLU A 12 -15.58 -2.57 -6.21
N ALA A 13 -14.83 -3.54 -5.67
CA ALA A 13 -15.19 -4.20 -4.41
C ALA A 13 -15.19 -3.23 -3.22
N MET A 14 -14.25 -2.29 -3.16
CA MET A 14 -14.21 -1.23 -2.14
C MET A 14 -15.42 -0.30 -2.27
N ALA A 15 -15.74 0.17 -3.48
CA ALA A 15 -16.89 1.03 -3.73
C ALA A 15 -18.19 0.36 -3.29
N LYS A 16 -18.37 -0.91 -3.65
CA LYS A 16 -19.53 -1.71 -3.23
C LYS A 16 -19.61 -1.91 -1.71
N SER A 17 -18.48 -2.12 -1.04
CA SER A 17 -18.44 -2.28 0.42
C SER A 17 -18.79 -0.99 1.18
N LEU A 18 -18.62 0.16 0.53
CA LEU A 18 -18.96 1.49 1.04
C LEU A 18 -20.33 1.99 0.55
N ASP A 19 -21.11 1.15 -0.15
CA ASP A 19 -22.41 1.50 -0.74
C ASP A 19 -22.33 2.70 -1.73
N LEU A 20 -21.24 2.76 -2.49
CA LEU A 20 -21.01 3.75 -3.55
C LEU A 20 -21.34 3.18 -4.94
N GLU A 21 -21.43 4.04 -5.96
CA GLU A 21 -21.48 3.59 -7.35
C GLU A 21 -20.25 2.71 -7.66
N GLU A 22 -20.49 1.47 -8.10
CA GLU A 22 -19.49 0.41 -8.19
C GLU A 22 -18.22 0.83 -8.95
N ASN A 23 -18.36 1.64 -9.99
CA ASN A 23 -17.24 2.05 -10.84
C ASN A 23 -16.56 3.37 -10.40
N CYS A 24 -17.00 4.04 -9.34
CA CYS A 24 -16.56 5.42 -9.06
C CYS A 24 -15.07 5.48 -8.73
N LEU A 25 -14.57 4.54 -7.91
CA LEU A 25 -13.17 4.44 -7.55
C LEU A 25 -12.32 3.92 -8.70
N SER A 26 -12.81 2.93 -9.46
CA SER A 26 -12.06 2.38 -10.59
C SER A 26 -11.89 3.41 -11.71
N LYS A 27 -12.94 4.19 -12.04
CA LYS A 27 -12.84 5.33 -12.96
C LYS A 27 -11.85 6.39 -12.47
N GLN A 28 -11.97 6.82 -11.21
CA GLN A 28 -11.10 7.82 -10.62
C GLN A 28 -9.62 7.43 -10.71
N PHE A 29 -9.28 6.19 -10.32
CA PHE A 29 -7.87 5.77 -10.15
C PHE A 29 -7.28 5.02 -11.35
N THR A 30 -8.08 4.55 -12.30
CA THR A 30 -7.60 3.74 -13.43
C THR A 30 -7.95 4.29 -14.82
N GLU A 31 -8.74 5.38 -14.88
CA GLU A 31 -9.08 6.08 -16.11
C GLU A 31 -8.72 7.57 -16.04
N GLU A 32 -9.31 8.33 -15.10
CA GLU A 32 -9.16 9.79 -15.04
C GLU A 32 -7.80 10.24 -14.48
N HIS A 33 -7.35 9.61 -13.41
CA HIS A 33 -6.07 9.91 -12.74
C HIS A 33 -5.17 8.67 -12.70
N GLU A 34 -5.08 7.96 -13.82
CA GLU A 34 -4.21 6.78 -13.92
C GLU A 34 -2.74 7.16 -13.77
N VAL A 35 -2.19 6.96 -12.58
CA VAL A 35 -0.75 7.07 -12.30
C VAL A 35 -0.29 5.78 -11.62
N MET A 36 0.42 4.95 -12.39
CA MET A 36 1.07 3.74 -11.87
C MET A 36 2.57 3.98 -11.78
N SER A 37 3.13 3.82 -10.57
CA SER A 37 4.57 3.92 -10.33
C SER A 37 5.09 2.66 -9.66
N ALA A 38 6.32 2.26 -10.00
CA ALA A 38 7.01 1.15 -9.36
C ALA A 38 8.20 1.70 -8.59
N ARG A 39 8.41 1.19 -7.37
CA ARG A 39 9.59 1.48 -6.55
C ARG A 39 10.26 0.16 -6.17
N PHE A 40 11.55 0.08 -6.45
CA PHE A 40 12.39 -1.04 -6.05
C PHE A 40 13.25 -0.58 -4.89
N LEU A 41 13.04 -1.17 -3.71
CA LEU A 41 13.72 -0.79 -2.48
C LEU A 41 14.60 -1.94 -2.02
N LEU A 42 15.89 -1.66 -1.86
CA LEU A 42 16.87 -2.58 -1.28
C LEU A 42 17.34 -2.01 0.06
N TYR A 43 17.06 -2.74 1.14
CA TYR A 43 17.53 -2.42 2.48
C TYR A 43 18.68 -3.36 2.86
N PRO A 44 19.96 -2.93 2.73
CA PRO A 44 21.09 -3.76 3.10
C PRO A 44 21.15 -4.01 4.62
N PRO A 45 21.88 -5.05 5.08
CA PRO A 45 22.14 -5.25 6.50
C PRO A 45 22.75 -3.99 7.14
N CYS A 46 22.24 -3.62 8.32
CA CYS A 46 22.70 -2.47 9.08
C CYS A 46 23.39 -2.95 10.38
N PRO A 47 24.61 -2.48 10.70
CA PRO A 47 25.29 -2.84 11.96
C PRO A 47 24.59 -2.33 13.23
N THR A 48 23.84 -1.23 13.13
CA THR A 48 23.14 -0.57 14.25
C THR A 48 21.65 -0.35 13.92
N PRO A 49 20.88 -1.43 13.69
CA PRO A 49 19.50 -1.35 13.21
C PRO A 49 18.51 -0.76 14.24
N ASP A 50 18.92 -0.67 15.51
CA ASP A 50 18.20 -0.04 16.60
C ASP A 50 18.30 1.51 16.59
N GLN A 51 19.31 2.05 15.90
CA GLN A 51 19.58 3.49 15.86
C GLN A 51 19.05 4.18 14.60
N VAL A 52 18.67 3.42 13.57
CA VAL A 52 18.23 3.94 12.28
C VAL A 52 16.97 3.25 11.76
N LEU A 53 16.22 3.95 10.92
CA LEU A 53 15.08 3.38 10.20
C LEU A 53 15.44 3.26 8.71
N GLY A 54 15.08 2.13 8.09
CA GLY A 54 15.20 1.99 6.63
C GLY A 54 14.31 2.99 5.89
N LEU A 55 13.09 3.19 6.37
CA LEU A 55 12.16 4.22 5.89
C LEU A 55 11.41 4.79 7.10
N LYS A 56 11.27 6.12 7.13
CA LYS A 56 10.50 6.78 8.19
C LYS A 56 9.03 6.40 8.10
N ALA A 57 8.33 6.41 9.23
CA ALA A 57 6.89 6.22 9.27
C ALA A 57 6.20 7.27 8.38
N HIS A 58 5.31 6.82 7.50
CA HIS A 58 4.56 7.66 6.57
C HIS A 58 3.32 6.90 6.08
N SER A 59 2.39 7.64 5.48
CA SER A 59 1.32 7.06 4.68
C SER A 59 1.67 7.21 3.20
N ASP A 60 1.29 6.21 2.42
CA ASP A 60 1.40 6.27 0.97
C ASP A 60 0.44 7.32 0.40
N LYS A 61 0.86 7.96 -0.69
CA LYS A 61 0.02 8.92 -1.44
C LYS A 61 -0.83 8.26 -2.53
N SER A 62 -0.56 6.99 -2.85
CA SER A 62 -1.29 6.20 -3.82
C SER A 62 -2.68 5.83 -3.29
N GLY A 63 -3.64 5.62 -4.19
CA GLY A 63 -4.94 5.03 -3.83
C GLY A 63 -4.80 3.57 -3.39
N ILE A 64 -3.90 2.82 -4.04
CA ILE A 64 -3.54 1.44 -3.66
C ILE A 64 -2.06 1.19 -3.93
N THR A 65 -1.41 0.45 -3.03
CA THR A 65 -0.01 0.01 -3.18
C THR A 65 0.04 -1.51 -3.21
N PHE A 66 0.60 -2.07 -4.26
CA PHE A 66 0.92 -3.50 -4.35
C PHE A 66 2.37 -3.70 -3.96
N LEU A 67 2.61 -4.49 -2.94
CA LEU A 67 3.93 -4.72 -2.37
C LEU A 67 4.33 -6.18 -2.55
N LEU A 68 5.48 -6.40 -3.20
CA LEU A 68 6.16 -7.69 -3.20
C LEU A 68 7.35 -7.61 -2.27
N GLN A 69 7.27 -8.31 -1.12
CA GLN A 69 8.33 -8.32 -0.12
C GLN A 69 9.06 -9.67 -0.07
N VAL A 70 10.37 -9.62 0.13
CA VAL A 70 11.22 -10.83 0.27
C VAL A 70 11.54 -11.12 1.75
N LEU A 71 11.54 -10.09 2.61
CA LEU A 71 11.82 -10.21 4.03
C LEU A 71 10.72 -9.52 4.86
N PRO A 72 10.22 -10.13 5.95
CA PRO A 72 9.14 -9.59 6.78
C PRO A 72 9.68 -8.52 7.76
N ARG A 73 10.01 -7.34 7.23
CA ARG A 73 10.57 -6.22 8.01
C ARG A 73 9.70 -4.97 7.97
N ILE A 74 8.57 -5.01 7.27
CA ILE A 74 7.66 -3.87 7.16
C ILE A 74 6.75 -3.86 8.38
N LEU A 75 6.69 -2.70 9.01
CA LEU A 75 5.84 -2.46 10.16
C LEU A 75 4.74 -1.47 9.76
N ILE A 76 3.50 -1.79 10.12
CA ILE A 76 2.36 -0.87 10.04
C ILE A 76 1.96 -0.42 11.44
N THR A 77 1.50 0.81 11.57
CA THR A 77 0.85 1.29 12.79
C THR A 77 -0.65 1.07 12.67
N ASN A 78 -1.24 0.37 13.63
CA ASN A 78 -2.69 0.21 13.67
C ASN A 78 -3.30 1.25 14.61
N ASN A 79 -4.08 2.17 14.02
CA ASN A 79 -4.73 3.24 14.78
C ASN A 79 -5.89 2.73 15.66
N GLU A 80 -6.44 1.54 15.38
CA GLU A 80 -7.49 0.92 16.21
C GLU A 80 -6.92 0.28 17.49
N TYR A 81 -5.63 -0.05 17.51
CA TYR A 81 -4.94 -0.72 18.63
C TYR A 81 -3.84 0.17 19.19
N HIS A 82 -4.21 1.34 19.72
CA HIS A 82 -3.30 2.23 20.46
C HIS A 82 -1.98 2.60 19.74
N ASN A 83 -1.97 2.61 18.40
CA ASN A 83 -0.78 2.89 17.58
C ASN A 83 0.36 1.88 17.74
N GLU A 84 0.05 0.62 18.09
CA GLU A 84 1.04 -0.45 18.10
C GLU A 84 1.59 -0.73 16.70
N ARG A 85 2.87 -1.15 16.66
CA ARG A 85 3.56 -1.54 15.41
C ARG A 85 3.39 -3.03 15.18
N ILE A 86 2.80 -3.39 14.05
CA ILE A 86 2.50 -4.76 13.65
C ILE A 86 3.36 -5.13 12.43
N ASN A 87 3.97 -6.31 12.44
CA ASN A 87 4.71 -6.81 11.30
C ASN A 87 3.75 -7.32 10.20
N VAL A 88 3.99 -6.90 8.97
CA VAL A 88 3.29 -7.41 7.79
C VAL A 88 4.02 -8.67 7.33
N ASN A 89 3.49 -9.83 7.75
CA ASN A 89 3.95 -11.15 7.30
C ASN A 89 3.19 -11.60 6.06
#